data_AF-A0A350C2K1-F1
#
_entry.id   AF-A0A350C2K1-F1
#
_cell.length_a   1.000
_cell.length_b   1.000
_cell.length_c   1.000
_cell.angle_alpha   90.00
_cell.angle_beta   90.00
_cell.angle_gamma   90.00
#
_symmetry.space_group_name_H-M   'P 1'
#
loop_
_entity.id
_entity.type
_entity.pdbx_description
1 polymer ?
#
loop_
_entity_poly.entity_id
_entity_poly.type
_entity_poly.pdbx_seq_one_letter_code
_entity_poly.pdbx_strand_id
1 'polypeptide(L)'
;ELVILQGGSSEPLSEDSRHAFYRQVQEKVEMIRAKEGEAALYMTHAYAEPHKAFDPKMINHIKDTYLRAGNDNNVLVIPVGLAFAEAHEQRPDLQLHKSFDGSHPSLLGTYLASCVVFASIFNSSPIGLDYNYFNSVSDADKVFLQGIANQTIANFYTKQDWGLR
;
A
#
# COMPACT_ATOMS: atom_id res chain seq x y z
N GLU A 1 5.95 4.21 -19.66
CA GLU A 1 4.66 4.28 -18.93
C GLU A 1 4.76 3.39 -17.69
N LEU A 2 4.02 3.69 -16.61
CA LEU A 2 4.04 2.92 -15.36
C LEU A 2 2.81 2.01 -15.25
N VAL A 3 3.02 0.74 -14.95
CA VAL A 3 1.97 -0.24 -14.61
C VAL A 3 2.07 -0.59 -13.13
N ILE A 4 1.01 -0.33 -12.37
CA ILE A 4 0.93 -0.68 -10.95
C ILE A 4 0.23 -2.03 -10.81
N LEU A 5 0.94 -3.02 -10.29
CA LEU A 5 0.44 -4.37 -10.04
C LEU A 5 -0.02 -4.48 -8.58
N GLN A 6 -1.24 -4.99 -8.38
CA GLN A 6 -1.77 -5.31 -7.06
C GLN A 6 -2.12 -6.80 -7.03
N GLY A 7 -1.53 -7.54 -6.09
CA GLY A 7 -1.92 -8.92 -5.81
C GLY A 7 -3.25 -9.01 -5.07
N GLY A 8 -3.81 -10.22 -4.99
CA GLY A 8 -4.94 -10.51 -4.13
C GLY A 8 -4.59 -10.36 -2.64
N SER A 9 -5.53 -9.85 -1.83
CA SER A 9 -5.32 -9.61 -0.39
C SER A 9 -4.98 -10.86 0.42
N SER A 10 -5.32 -12.05 -0.08
CA SER A 10 -5.03 -13.34 0.56
C SER A 10 -3.69 -13.95 0.16
N GLU A 11 -3.04 -13.45 -0.90
CA GLU A 11 -1.80 -14.01 -1.45
C GLU A 11 -0.59 -13.96 -0.49
N PRO A 12 -0.53 -13.02 0.47
CA PRO A 12 0.53 -13.04 1.48
C PRO A 12 0.31 -14.03 2.62
N LEU A 13 -0.84 -14.74 2.70
CA LEU A 13 -1.26 -15.44 3.92
C LEU A 13 -0.63 -16.83 4.11
N SER A 14 -0.38 -17.58 3.05
CA SER A 14 0.29 -18.89 3.11
C SER A 14 1.59 -18.92 2.31
N GLU A 15 2.51 -19.81 2.67
CA GLU A 15 3.77 -20.02 1.93
C GLU A 15 3.51 -20.32 0.45
N ASP A 16 2.60 -21.23 0.15
CA ASP A 16 2.26 -21.60 -1.24
C ASP A 16 1.71 -20.40 -2.03
N SER A 17 0.85 -19.60 -1.40
CA SER A 17 0.32 -18.39 -2.04
C SER A 17 1.40 -17.31 -2.25
N ARG A 18 2.36 -17.18 -1.32
CA ARG A 18 3.52 -16.28 -1.48
C ARG A 18 4.41 -16.73 -2.63
N HIS A 19 4.70 -18.02 -2.74
CA HIS A 19 5.48 -18.55 -3.87
C HIS A 19 4.76 -18.34 -5.21
N ALA A 20 3.44 -18.51 -5.27
CA ALA A 20 2.66 -18.17 -6.45
C ALA A 20 2.74 -16.67 -6.79
N PHE A 21 2.60 -15.81 -5.78
CA PHE A 21 2.73 -14.36 -5.92
C PHE A 21 4.08 -13.96 -6.51
N TYR A 22 5.21 -14.45 -5.97
CA TYR A 22 6.55 -14.12 -6.47
C TYR A 22 6.73 -14.49 -7.94
N ARG A 23 6.29 -15.70 -8.33
CA ARG A 23 6.36 -16.14 -9.74
C ARG A 23 5.51 -15.25 -10.64
N GLN A 24 4.32 -14.86 -10.21
CA GLN A 24 3.44 -14.00 -11.00
C GLN A 24 4.00 -12.57 -11.10
N VAL A 25 4.54 -12.00 -10.03
CA VAL A 25 5.21 -10.70 -10.09
C VAL A 25 6.35 -10.72 -11.11
N GLN A 26 7.22 -11.73 -11.05
CA GLN A 26 8.33 -11.86 -12.00
C GLN A 26 7.81 -11.92 -13.44
N GLU A 27 6.86 -12.82 -13.73
CA GLU A 27 6.29 -12.98 -15.07
C GLU A 27 5.70 -11.66 -15.60
N LYS A 28 4.91 -10.95 -14.77
CA LYS A 28 4.28 -9.69 -15.20
C LYS A 28 5.30 -8.57 -15.38
N VAL A 29 6.31 -8.46 -14.51
CA VAL A 29 7.39 -7.47 -14.65
C VAL A 29 8.17 -7.71 -15.95
N GLU A 30 8.51 -8.96 -16.27
CA GLU A 30 9.18 -9.31 -17.54
C GLU A 30 8.31 -8.92 -18.76
N MET A 31 7.01 -9.21 -18.72
CA MET A 31 6.08 -8.83 -19.78
C MET A 31 5.97 -7.31 -19.97
N ILE A 32 5.93 -6.54 -18.87
CA ILE A 32 5.84 -5.08 -18.90
C ILE A 32 7.13 -4.47 -19.48
N ARG A 33 8.29 -4.96 -19.04
CA ARG A 33 9.61 -4.52 -19.55
C ARG A 33 9.81 -4.85 -21.02
N ALA A 34 9.31 -6.00 -21.49
CA ALA A 34 9.31 -6.37 -22.90
C ALA A 34 8.46 -5.42 -23.78
N LYS A 35 7.64 -4.56 -23.17
CA LYS A 35 6.87 -3.48 -23.81
C LYS A 35 7.41 -2.09 -23.45
N GLU A 36 8.64 -2.00 -22.97
CA GLU A 36 9.31 -0.76 -22.56
C GLU A 36 8.56 -0.01 -21.44
N GLY A 37 7.75 -0.73 -20.67
CA GLY A 37 7.06 -0.22 -19.49
C GLY A 37 7.86 -0.37 -18.22
N GLU A 38 7.49 0.41 -17.21
CA GLU A 38 7.95 0.28 -15.83
C GLU A 38 6.86 -0.37 -14.98
N ALA A 39 7.26 -1.11 -13.95
CA ALA A 39 6.35 -1.76 -13.03
C ALA A 39 6.54 -1.23 -11.60
N ALA A 40 5.45 -1.15 -10.86
CA ALA A 40 5.44 -0.94 -9.41
C ALA A 40 4.46 -1.91 -8.74
N LEU A 41 4.68 -2.22 -7.47
CA LEU A 41 3.82 -3.08 -6.67
C LEU A 41 3.02 -2.26 -5.67
N TYR A 42 1.70 -2.40 -5.70
CA TYR A 42 0.81 -1.84 -4.68
C TYR A 42 0.73 -2.80 -3.49
N MET A 43 1.39 -2.45 -2.38
CA MET A 43 1.32 -3.24 -1.15
C MET A 43 -0.07 -3.11 -0.52
N THR A 44 -0.84 -4.18 -0.51
CA THR A 44 -2.20 -4.19 0.04
C THR A 44 -2.22 -3.90 1.55
N HIS A 45 -3.34 -3.39 2.06
CA HIS A 45 -3.58 -3.31 3.50
C HIS A 45 -3.95 -4.68 4.10
N ALA A 46 -3.71 -4.81 5.41
CA ALA A 46 -4.15 -5.96 6.18
C ALA A 46 -5.67 -5.92 6.39
N TYR A 47 -6.27 -7.09 6.60
CA TYR A 47 -7.66 -7.15 7.07
C TYR A 47 -7.80 -6.46 8.43
N ALA A 48 -9.02 -6.04 8.72
CA ALA A 48 -9.48 -5.52 10.01
C ALA A 48 -10.69 -6.34 10.49
N GLU A 49 -11.10 -6.14 11.73
CA GLU A 49 -12.41 -6.62 12.18
C GLU A 49 -13.53 -5.99 11.32
N PRO A 50 -14.61 -6.75 10.98
CA PRO A 50 -14.96 -8.09 11.44
C PRO A 50 -14.48 -9.24 10.51
N HIS A 51 -13.48 -9.02 9.65
CA HIS A 51 -13.07 -10.06 8.70
C HIS A 51 -12.63 -11.35 9.40
N LYS A 52 -13.13 -12.51 8.96
CA LYS A 52 -12.87 -13.81 9.60
C LYS A 52 -11.39 -14.22 9.64
N ALA A 53 -10.58 -13.68 8.74
CA ALA A 53 -9.14 -13.93 8.65
C ALA A 53 -8.33 -12.74 9.19
N PHE A 54 -8.95 -11.85 9.97
CA PHE A 54 -8.23 -10.79 10.66
C PHE A 54 -7.15 -11.38 11.57
N ASP A 55 -5.92 -10.88 11.39
CA ASP A 55 -4.80 -11.13 12.27
C ASP A 55 -4.02 -9.81 12.40
N PRO A 56 -3.82 -9.27 13.63
CA PRO A 56 -3.06 -8.03 13.82
C PRO A 56 -1.62 -8.11 13.30
N LYS A 57 -1.06 -9.31 13.09
CA LYS A 57 0.27 -9.53 12.51
C LYS A 57 0.27 -9.66 10.98
N MET A 58 -0.90 -9.71 10.33
CA MET A 58 -1.02 -9.90 8.89
C MET A 58 -0.18 -8.89 8.10
N ILE A 59 -0.11 -7.64 8.56
CA ILE A 59 0.68 -6.60 7.89
C ILE A 59 2.17 -6.93 7.79
N ASN A 60 2.73 -7.70 8.72
CA ASN A 60 4.13 -8.13 8.64
C ASN A 60 4.34 -9.11 7.48
N HIS A 61 3.44 -10.09 7.33
CA HIS A 61 3.49 -11.01 6.20
C HIS A 61 3.32 -10.30 4.86
N ILE A 62 2.39 -9.33 4.78
CA ILE A 62 2.21 -8.52 3.58
C ILE A 62 3.49 -7.74 3.27
N LYS A 63 4.03 -7.02 4.26
CA LYS A 63 5.25 -6.22 4.10
C LYS A 63 6.41 -7.05 3.57
N ASP A 64 6.69 -8.18 4.21
CA ASP A 64 7.83 -9.03 3.84
C ASP A 64 7.65 -9.63 2.44
N THR A 65 6.41 -10.01 2.09
CA THR A 65 6.06 -10.52 0.76
C THR A 65 6.31 -9.48 -0.33
N TYR A 66 5.77 -8.26 -0.16
CA TYR A 66 5.92 -7.20 -1.16
C TYR A 66 7.36 -6.68 -1.25
N LEU A 67 8.08 -6.58 -0.13
CA LEU A 67 9.49 -6.17 -0.14
C LEU A 67 10.37 -7.17 -0.88
N ARG A 68 10.20 -8.47 -0.62
CA ARG A 68 10.93 -9.50 -1.36
C ARG A 68 10.63 -9.42 -2.85
N ALA A 69 9.35 -9.39 -3.22
CA ALA A 69 8.96 -9.32 -4.63
C ALA A 69 9.50 -8.08 -5.34
N GLY A 70 9.48 -6.92 -4.66
CA GLY A 70 10.03 -5.67 -5.17
C GLY A 70 11.53 -5.73 -5.38
N ASN A 71 12.27 -6.22 -4.39
CA ASN A 71 13.73 -6.35 -4.44
C ASN A 71 14.18 -7.37 -5.49
N ASP A 72 13.57 -8.56 -5.51
CA ASP A 72 13.90 -9.64 -6.45
C ASP A 72 13.73 -9.20 -7.92
N ASN A 73 12.85 -8.21 -8.18
CA ASN A 73 12.54 -7.72 -9.51
C ASN A 73 13.08 -6.31 -9.80
N ASN A 74 13.72 -5.66 -8.82
CA ASN A 74 14.11 -4.25 -8.87
C ASN A 74 12.97 -3.33 -9.35
N VAL A 75 11.85 -3.36 -8.63
CA VAL A 75 10.66 -2.54 -8.91
C VAL A 75 10.21 -1.79 -7.65
N LEU A 76 9.59 -0.62 -7.86
CA LEU A 76 9.06 0.21 -6.78
C LEU A 76 7.98 -0.55 -6.00
N VAL A 77 8.02 -0.48 -4.67
CA VAL A 77 6.91 -0.93 -3.80
C VAL A 77 6.23 0.30 -3.21
N ILE A 78 4.91 0.41 -3.40
CA ILE A 78 4.05 1.48 -2.90
C ILE A 78 3.44 1.00 -1.56
N PRO A 79 3.83 1.56 -0.41
CA PRO A 79 3.58 0.96 0.92
C PRO A 79 2.19 1.28 1.49
N VAL A 80 1.11 1.07 0.73
CA VAL A 80 -0.26 1.43 1.18
C VAL A 80 -0.66 0.70 2.46
N GLY A 81 -0.37 -0.59 2.56
CA GLY A 81 -0.69 -1.34 3.78
C GLY A 81 -0.03 -0.82 5.04
N LEU A 82 1.18 -0.29 4.94
CA LEU A 82 1.88 0.31 6.09
C LEU A 82 1.24 1.63 6.50
N ALA A 83 0.73 2.41 5.54
CA ALA A 83 -0.01 3.63 5.85
C ALA A 83 -1.32 3.33 6.58
N PHE A 84 -2.03 2.27 6.20
CA PHE A 84 -3.23 1.82 6.92
C PHE A 84 -2.91 1.43 8.36
N ALA A 85 -1.83 0.68 8.58
CA ALA A 85 -1.39 0.29 9.91
C ALA A 85 -1.02 1.51 10.78
N GLU A 86 -0.25 2.46 10.22
CA GLU A 86 0.14 3.70 10.90
C GLU A 86 -1.08 4.57 11.26
N ALA A 87 -2.01 4.76 10.32
CA ALA A 87 -3.24 5.51 10.58
C ALA A 87 -4.08 4.87 11.69
N HIS A 88 -4.18 3.55 11.72
CA HIS A 88 -4.91 2.83 12.76
C HIS A 88 -4.24 2.93 14.13
N GLU A 89 -2.90 2.89 14.19
CA GLU A 89 -2.16 3.08 15.43
C GLU A 89 -2.38 4.48 16.02
N GLN A 90 -2.34 5.53 15.19
CA GLN A 90 -2.51 6.91 15.65
C GLN A 90 -3.97 7.29 15.92
N ARG A 91 -4.91 6.73 15.14
CA ARG A 91 -6.36 6.98 15.26
C ARG A 91 -7.15 5.67 15.11
N PRO A 92 -7.28 4.87 16.18
CA PRO A 92 -7.96 3.58 16.13
C PRO A 92 -9.47 3.71 15.87
N ASP A 93 -10.06 4.88 16.10
CA ASP A 93 -11.46 5.21 15.80
C ASP A 93 -11.72 5.41 14.30
N LEU A 94 -10.68 5.72 13.52
CA LEU A 94 -10.79 6.04 12.10
C LEU A 94 -11.09 4.79 11.26
N GLN A 95 -12.26 4.78 10.62
CA GLN A 95 -12.70 3.65 9.80
C GLN A 95 -12.09 3.70 8.39
N LEU A 96 -10.98 3.00 8.19
CA LEU A 96 -10.31 2.86 6.88
C LEU A 96 -10.84 1.69 6.03
N HIS A 97 -11.61 0.80 6.64
CA HIS A 97 -12.26 -0.33 5.96
C HIS A 97 -13.78 -0.14 5.90
N LYS A 98 -14.44 -0.85 4.99
CA LYS A 98 -15.89 -1.02 5.04
C LYS A 98 -16.24 -1.76 6.33
N SER A 99 -17.12 -1.15 7.12
CA SER A 99 -17.47 -1.65 8.46
C SER A 99 -18.10 -3.05 8.48
N PHE A 100 -18.63 -3.52 7.34
CA PHE A 100 -19.31 -4.80 7.23
C PHE A 100 -18.43 -5.96 6.75
N ASP A 101 -17.21 -5.71 6.26
CA ASP A 101 -16.35 -6.78 5.74
C ASP A 101 -14.92 -6.81 6.29
N GLY A 102 -14.39 -5.69 6.81
CA GLY A 102 -13.02 -5.62 7.32
C GLY A 102 -11.94 -5.93 6.27
N SER A 103 -12.25 -5.78 4.99
CA SER A 103 -11.37 -6.14 3.87
C SER A 103 -11.26 -5.00 2.86
N HIS A 104 -12.38 -4.46 2.38
CA HIS A 104 -12.35 -3.41 1.37
C HIS A 104 -12.14 -2.04 2.01
N PRO A 105 -11.43 -1.11 1.35
CA PRO A 105 -11.23 0.23 1.89
C PRO A 105 -12.55 1.02 1.95
N SER A 106 -12.69 1.85 2.97
CA SER A 106 -13.71 2.91 3.04
C SER A 106 -13.33 4.08 2.12
N LEU A 107 -14.15 5.14 2.08
CA LEU A 107 -13.78 6.36 1.38
C LEU A 107 -12.46 6.95 1.91
N LEU A 108 -12.28 6.96 3.24
CA LEU A 108 -11.07 7.46 3.89
C LEU A 108 -9.87 6.55 3.62
N GLY A 109 -10.07 5.23 3.63
CA GLY A 109 -9.05 4.27 3.22
C GLY A 109 -8.61 4.47 1.77
N THR A 110 -9.54 4.67 0.84
CA THR A 110 -9.23 4.96 -0.56
C THR A 110 -8.51 6.30 -0.72
N TYR A 111 -8.88 7.32 0.07
CA TYR A 111 -8.18 8.61 0.07
C TYR A 111 -6.73 8.47 0.52
N LEU A 112 -6.50 7.77 1.64
CA LEU A 112 -5.15 7.47 2.15
C LEU A 112 -4.32 6.70 1.13
N ALA A 113 -4.87 5.62 0.57
CA ALA A 113 -4.22 4.84 -0.49
C ALA A 113 -3.80 5.71 -1.68
N SER A 114 -4.68 6.62 -2.11
CA SER A 114 -4.41 7.53 -3.22
C SER A 114 -3.27 8.50 -2.89
N CYS A 115 -3.22 9.02 -1.66
CA CYS A 115 -2.12 9.89 -1.21
C CYS A 115 -0.77 9.16 -1.20
N VAL A 116 -0.74 7.89 -0.77
CA VAL A 116 0.47 7.07 -0.76
C VAL A 116 0.93 6.76 -2.18
N VAL A 117 0.01 6.37 -3.08
CA VAL A 117 0.32 6.15 -4.50
C VAL A 117 0.88 7.42 -5.13
N PHE A 118 0.22 8.56 -4.95
CA PHE A 118 0.67 9.86 -5.45
C PHE A 118 2.10 10.18 -4.96
N ALA A 119 2.32 10.06 -3.65
CA ALA A 119 3.61 10.37 -3.05
C ALA A 119 4.73 9.44 -3.53
N SER A 120 4.45 8.14 -3.68
CA SER A 120 5.41 7.17 -4.21
C SER A 120 5.80 7.43 -5.66
N ILE A 121 4.84 7.73 -6.55
CA ILE A 121 5.14 7.82 -7.99
C ILE A 121 5.67 9.20 -8.41
N PHE A 122 5.24 10.27 -7.74
CA PHE A 122 5.66 11.63 -8.05
C PHE A 122 6.79 12.13 -7.15
N ASN A 123 7.21 11.33 -6.17
CA ASN A 123 8.19 11.73 -5.15
C ASN A 123 7.88 13.12 -4.57
N SER A 124 6.60 13.36 -4.31
CA SER A 124 6.05 14.68 -3.95
C SER A 124 5.19 14.53 -2.70
N SER A 125 5.27 15.50 -1.79
CA SER A 125 4.45 15.45 -0.59
C SER A 125 2.96 15.59 -0.93
N PRO A 126 2.08 14.72 -0.38
CA PRO A 126 0.64 14.88 -0.52
C PRO A 126 0.08 15.97 0.41
N ILE A 127 0.89 16.51 1.34
CA ILE A 127 0.47 17.54 2.29
C ILE A 127 0.13 18.82 1.53
N GLY A 128 -1.07 19.35 1.80
CA GLY A 128 -1.56 20.58 1.20
C GLY A 128 -2.28 20.39 -0.14
N LEU A 129 -2.49 19.14 -0.59
CA LEU A 129 -3.39 18.89 -1.71
C LEU A 129 -4.81 19.33 -1.34
N ASP A 130 -5.42 20.19 -2.16
CA ASP A 130 -6.73 20.79 -1.86
C ASP A 130 -7.88 19.79 -2.00
N TYR A 131 -7.75 18.81 -2.90
CA TYR A 131 -8.82 17.87 -3.23
C TYR A 131 -9.22 17.00 -2.03
N ASN A 132 -10.51 17.06 -1.69
CA ASN A 132 -11.14 16.39 -0.54
C ASN A 132 -12.34 15.50 -0.94
N TYR A 133 -12.33 15.00 -2.20
CA TYR A 133 -13.42 14.22 -2.78
C TYR A 133 -14.79 14.92 -2.67
N PHE A 134 -14.92 16.09 -3.32
CA PHE A 134 -16.16 16.88 -3.36
C PHE A 134 -16.76 17.13 -1.96
N ASN A 135 -15.92 17.49 -0.98
CA ASN A 135 -16.27 17.70 0.43
C ASN A 135 -16.76 16.46 1.20
N SER A 136 -16.55 15.25 0.68
CA SER A 136 -16.89 14.02 1.39
C SER A 136 -15.80 13.56 2.37
N VAL A 137 -14.56 14.06 2.21
CA VAL A 137 -13.49 13.91 3.20
C VAL A 137 -13.39 15.23 3.95
N SER A 138 -13.51 15.19 5.28
CA SER A 138 -13.39 16.41 6.10
C SER A 138 -11.99 17.01 5.99
N ASP A 139 -11.82 18.31 6.22
CA ASP A 139 -10.48 18.92 6.19
C ASP A 139 -9.55 18.32 7.26
N ALA A 140 -10.11 17.97 8.43
CA ALA A 140 -9.35 17.32 9.49
C ALA A 140 -8.85 15.93 9.07
N ASP A 141 -9.72 15.09 8.50
CA ASP A 141 -9.33 13.77 8.00
C ASP A 141 -8.38 13.87 6.81
N LYS A 142 -8.60 14.84 5.91
CA LYS A 142 -7.70 15.12 4.78
C LYS A 142 -6.29 15.40 5.27
N VAL A 143 -6.13 16.40 6.14
CA VAL A 143 -4.82 16.80 6.68
C VAL A 143 -4.16 15.63 7.40
N PHE A 144 -4.92 14.89 8.20
CA PHE A 144 -4.42 13.70 8.90
C PHE A 144 -3.92 12.63 7.91
N LEU A 145 -4.74 12.23 6.94
CA LEU A 145 -4.41 11.17 5.99
C LEU A 145 -3.25 11.54 5.06
N GLN A 146 -3.15 12.81 4.65
CA GLN A 146 -1.97 13.32 3.93
C GLN A 146 -0.70 13.23 4.79
N GLY A 147 -0.81 13.58 6.08
CA GLY A 147 0.28 13.46 7.05
C GLY A 147 0.75 12.02 7.21
N ILE A 148 -0.18 11.06 7.38
CA ILE A 148 0.14 9.63 7.46
C ILE A 148 0.85 9.18 6.19
N ALA A 149 0.31 9.47 5.00
CA ALA A 149 0.93 9.08 3.75
C ALA A 149 2.37 9.62 3.63
N ASN A 150 2.59 10.90 3.96
CA ASN A 150 3.92 11.51 3.92
C ASN A 150 4.89 10.84 4.90
N GLN A 151 4.44 10.58 6.13
CA GLN A 151 5.26 9.92 7.16
C GLN A 151 5.59 8.47 6.77
N THR A 152 4.63 7.72 6.24
CA THR A 152 4.86 6.35 5.78
C THR A 152 5.91 6.31 4.68
N ILE A 153 5.82 7.20 3.68
CA ILE A 153 6.76 7.28 2.57
C ILE A 153 8.17 7.64 3.05
N ALA A 154 8.29 8.65 3.92
CA ALA A 154 9.55 9.01 4.55
C ALA A 154 10.13 7.82 5.34
N ASN A 155 9.34 7.14 6.16
CA ASN A 155 9.81 5.99 6.92
C ASN A 155 10.21 4.80 6.04
N PHE A 156 9.49 4.57 4.95
CA PHE A 156 9.67 3.40 4.11
C PHE A 156 10.92 3.50 3.23
N TYR A 157 11.10 4.63 2.52
CA TYR A 157 12.25 4.78 1.62
C TYR A 157 13.53 5.27 2.32
N THR A 158 13.44 6.03 3.42
CA THR A 158 14.66 6.48 4.14
C THR A 158 15.28 5.37 5.00
N LYS A 159 14.51 4.33 5.37
CA LYS A 159 15.05 3.13 6.06
C LYS A 159 15.57 2.06 5.08
N GLN A 160 15.42 2.27 3.76
CA GLN A 160 15.82 1.34 2.70
C GLN A 160 17.24 1.57 2.16
N ASP A 161 18.14 2.18 2.94
CA ASP A 161 19.58 2.31 2.63
C ASP A 161 20.37 0.97 2.66
N TRP A 162 19.72 -0.15 2.34
CA TRP A 162 20.37 -1.42 2.00
C TRP A 162 20.04 -1.80 0.55
N GLY A 163 20.84 -1.26 -0.39
CA GLY A 163 21.17 -2.00 -1.61
C GLY A 163 20.50 -1.58 -2.92
N LEU A 164 20.30 -0.28 -3.18
CA LEU A 164 20.12 0.21 -4.55
C LEU A 164 21.16 1.31 -4.87
N ARG A 165 22.34 0.84 -5.30
CA ARG A 165 23.15 1.46 -6.36
C ARG A 165 23.34 0.43 -7.45
#